data_AF-A0A6L6IAE8-F1
#
_entry.id   AF-A0A6L6IAE8-F1
#
_cell.length_a   1.000
_cell.length_b   1.000
_cell.length_c   1.000
_cell.angle_alpha   90.00
_cell.angle_beta   90.00
_cell.angle_gamma   90.00
#
_symmetry.space_group_name_H-M   'P 1'
#
loop_
_entity.id
_entity.type
_entity.pdbx_description
1 polymer ?
#
loop_
_entity_poly.entity_id
_entity_poly.type
_entity_poly.pdbx_seq_one_letter_code
_entity_poly.pdbx_strand_id
1 'polypeptide(L)'
;AYPKLAIAYPSGVIPDMRGWTIKGKPASGRAVLSQEQDGIKSHTHSASASSTDLGTKTTSSFDYGTKSTNNTGAHTHSLSGSTGSAGVHTHGNGIRWPGGGGSALAFYDGGGFTYVQNSQYQVSPETSSYRSYYQRIQTQSAGAHTHSLSGTAASSGAHAHTVGIGAHTHSVAIGSHGHTITVNAAGNAENTVKNIAFNYIVRLA
;
A
#
# COMPACT_ATOMS: atom_id res chain seq x y z
N ALA A 1 -7.94 -86.33 66.28
CA ALA A 1 -8.86 -85.17 66.35
C ALA A 1 -8.24 -84.12 67.24
N TYR A 2 -8.43 -82.83 66.92
CA TYR A 2 -7.76 -81.70 67.58
C TYR A 2 -8.81 -80.80 68.27
N PRO A 3 -9.29 -81.18 69.46
CA PRO A 3 -10.44 -80.50 70.08
C PRO A 3 -10.14 -79.06 70.48
N LYS A 4 -8.92 -78.73 70.93
CA LYS A 4 -8.59 -77.34 71.28
C LYS A 4 -8.38 -76.47 70.05
N LEU A 5 -7.79 -77.02 68.99
CA LEU A 5 -7.71 -76.34 67.69
C LEU A 5 -9.10 -76.05 67.11
N ALA A 6 -10.06 -76.98 67.25
CA ALA A 6 -11.43 -76.80 66.79
C ALA A 6 -12.20 -75.71 67.57
N ILE A 7 -11.82 -75.43 68.82
CA ILE A 7 -12.35 -74.27 69.57
C ILE A 7 -11.85 -72.96 68.95
N ALA A 8 -10.58 -72.90 68.53
CA ALA A 8 -10.00 -71.71 67.90
C ALA A 8 -10.49 -71.52 66.45
N TYR A 9 -10.68 -72.61 65.70
CA TYR A 9 -11.15 -72.62 64.32
C TYR A 9 -12.36 -73.55 64.16
N PRO A 10 -13.58 -73.09 64.51
CA PRO A 10 -14.79 -73.92 64.45
C PRO A 10 -15.14 -74.42 63.03
N SER A 11 -14.62 -73.77 61.99
CA SER A 11 -14.77 -74.21 60.59
C SER A 11 -13.97 -75.46 60.25
N GLY A 12 -13.00 -75.85 61.09
CA GLY A 12 -12.03 -76.91 60.78
C GLY A 12 -10.96 -76.50 59.77
N VAL A 13 -10.88 -75.21 59.40
CA VAL A 13 -9.92 -74.68 58.42
C VAL A 13 -8.92 -73.75 59.11
N ILE A 14 -7.63 -74.09 59.05
CA ILE A 14 -6.55 -73.21 59.47
C ILE A 14 -6.34 -72.13 58.40
N PRO A 15 -6.32 -70.84 58.75
CA PRO A 15 -6.08 -69.76 57.79
C PRO A 15 -4.73 -69.90 57.07
N ASP A 16 -4.72 -69.66 55.77
CA ASP A 16 -3.47 -69.48 55.02
C ASP A 16 -2.88 -68.11 55.34
N MET A 17 -1.72 -68.10 55.99
CA MET A 17 -1.02 -66.88 56.42
C MET A 17 0.15 -66.51 55.50
N ARG A 18 0.36 -67.22 54.38
CA ARG A 18 1.42 -66.88 53.43
C ARG A 18 1.13 -65.53 52.77
N GLY A 19 2.08 -64.59 52.85
CA GLY A 19 1.92 -63.23 52.33
C GLY A 19 1.02 -62.31 53.16
N TRP A 20 0.48 -62.77 54.29
CA TRP A 20 -0.46 -61.99 55.12
C TRP A 20 0.22 -61.39 56.35
N THR A 21 -0.14 -60.14 56.67
CA THR A 21 0.21 -59.48 57.93
C THR A 21 -0.97 -59.51 58.90
N ILE A 22 -0.72 -59.84 60.18
CA ILE A 22 -1.76 -59.82 61.21
C ILE A 22 -2.11 -58.38 61.57
N LYS A 23 -3.39 -58.02 61.41
CA LYS A 23 -3.99 -56.76 61.87
C LYS A 23 -5.01 -57.06 62.97
N GLY A 24 -4.93 -56.35 64.08
CA GLY A 24 -5.90 -56.48 65.16
C GLY A 24 -7.33 -56.19 64.65
N LYS A 25 -8.30 -57.03 65.02
CA LYS A 25 -9.70 -56.81 64.62
C LYS A 25 -10.14 -55.44 65.16
N PRO A 26 -10.61 -54.52 64.31
CA PRO A 26 -11.15 -53.24 64.78
C PRO A 26 -12.36 -53.46 65.69
N ALA A 27 -12.70 -52.42 66.47
CA ALA A 27 -13.85 -52.45 67.37
C ALA A 27 -15.15 -52.83 66.62
N SER A 28 -15.32 -52.32 65.40
CA SER A 28 -16.45 -52.58 64.51
C SER A 28 -16.02 -52.66 63.05
N GLY A 29 -16.93 -53.08 62.17
CA GLY A 29 -16.74 -53.03 60.71
C GLY A 29 -15.96 -54.18 60.07
N ARG A 30 -15.40 -55.11 60.85
CA ARG A 30 -14.77 -56.35 60.34
C ARG A 30 -15.00 -57.55 61.27
N ALA A 31 -15.12 -58.74 60.66
CA ALA A 31 -15.18 -60.01 61.37
C ALA A 31 -13.77 -60.57 61.64
N VAL A 32 -13.65 -61.45 62.64
CA VAL A 32 -12.39 -62.20 62.90
C VAL A 32 -12.07 -63.08 61.68
N LEU A 33 -10.78 -63.20 61.34
CA LEU A 33 -10.27 -63.94 60.16
C LEU A 33 -10.70 -63.39 58.79
N SER A 34 -11.36 -62.24 58.72
CA SER A 34 -11.60 -61.59 57.43
C SER A 34 -10.28 -61.10 56.80
N GLN A 35 -10.19 -61.15 55.48
CA GLN A 35 -9.05 -60.63 54.71
C GLN A 35 -9.29 -59.17 54.31
N GLU A 36 -8.21 -58.42 54.10
CA GLU A 36 -8.21 -57.03 53.67
C GLU A 36 -7.01 -56.85 52.74
N GLN A 37 -7.26 -56.54 51.47
CA GLN A 37 -6.18 -56.32 50.50
C GLN A 37 -5.39 -55.06 50.86
N ASP A 38 -4.16 -54.99 50.37
CA ASP A 38 -3.34 -53.80 50.45
C ASP A 38 -3.97 -52.64 49.66
N GLY A 39 -3.54 -51.42 49.97
CA GLY A 39 -4.07 -50.23 49.32
C GLY A 39 -3.34 -48.97 49.71
N ILE A 40 -3.22 -48.04 48.76
CA ILE A 40 -2.65 -46.71 48.98
C ILE A 40 -3.76 -45.79 49.50
N LYS A 41 -3.43 -45.00 50.52
CA LYS A 41 -4.35 -43.96 51.03
C LYS A 41 -4.62 -42.91 49.94
N SER A 42 -5.88 -42.47 49.83
CA SER A 42 -6.26 -41.38 48.93
C SER A 42 -5.36 -40.16 49.13
N HIS A 43 -4.75 -39.68 48.06
CA HIS A 43 -3.90 -38.49 48.04
C HIS A 43 -3.89 -37.87 46.63
N THR A 44 -3.41 -36.64 46.55
CA THR A 44 -3.22 -35.88 45.31
C THR A 44 -1.82 -35.27 45.28
N HIS A 45 -1.38 -34.83 44.10
CA HIS A 45 -0.13 -34.10 43.92
C HIS A 45 -0.42 -32.70 43.38
N SER A 46 0.45 -31.74 43.69
CA SER A 46 0.52 -30.50 42.91
C SER A 46 1.28 -30.79 41.61
N ALA A 47 0.90 -30.09 40.55
CA ALA A 47 1.56 -30.18 39.25
C ALA A 47 1.72 -28.78 38.64
N SER A 48 2.74 -28.62 37.80
CA SER A 48 2.98 -27.39 37.06
C SER A 48 3.30 -27.71 35.60
N ALA A 49 3.03 -26.75 34.72
CA ALA A 49 3.48 -26.78 33.33
C ALA A 49 4.55 -25.70 33.14
N SER A 50 5.57 -26.00 32.35
CA SER A 50 6.59 -25.02 31.97
C SER A 50 6.02 -24.00 30.97
N SER A 51 6.46 -22.76 31.08
CA SER A 51 6.20 -21.76 30.04
C SER A 51 6.84 -22.19 28.72
N THR A 52 6.16 -21.92 27.60
CA THR A 52 6.64 -22.24 26.25
C THR A 52 6.58 -20.99 25.38
N ASP A 53 7.71 -20.58 24.82
CA ASP A 53 7.79 -19.53 23.81
C ASP A 53 7.59 -20.14 22.41
N LEU A 54 6.58 -19.68 21.67
CA LEU A 54 6.29 -20.14 20.31
C LEU A 54 7.17 -19.45 19.25
N GLY A 55 7.91 -18.42 19.63
CA GLY A 55 8.79 -17.63 18.77
C GLY A 55 8.06 -16.76 17.75
N THR A 56 8.84 -16.03 16.95
CA THR A 56 8.32 -15.12 15.91
C THR A 56 7.86 -15.88 14.66
N LYS A 57 6.72 -15.47 14.09
CA LYS A 57 6.19 -15.98 12.81
C LYS A 57 6.11 -14.86 11.79
N THR A 58 6.38 -15.17 10.53
CA THR A 58 6.28 -14.22 9.41
C THR A 58 4.92 -14.37 8.75
N THR A 59 4.27 -13.26 8.42
CA THR A 59 3.00 -13.27 7.69
C THR A 59 3.22 -13.63 6.21
N SER A 60 2.15 -13.93 5.48
CA SER A 60 2.21 -14.02 4.02
C SER A 60 2.55 -12.66 3.39
N SER A 61 3.10 -12.69 2.16
CA SER A 61 3.33 -11.48 1.36
C SER A 61 2.01 -10.94 0.78
N PHE A 62 1.88 -9.62 0.70
CA PHE A 62 0.78 -8.93 0.06
C PHE A 62 1.33 -7.78 -0.80
N ASP A 63 0.92 -7.71 -2.07
CA ASP A 63 1.35 -6.68 -3.02
C ASP A 63 0.17 -5.75 -3.38
N TYR A 64 0.36 -4.44 -3.14
CA TYR A 64 -0.63 -3.43 -3.52
C TYR A 64 -0.65 -3.17 -5.03
N GLY A 65 0.39 -3.59 -5.77
CA GLY A 65 0.56 -3.32 -7.19
C GLY A 65 0.73 -1.83 -7.50
N THR A 66 0.40 -1.44 -8.74
CA THR A 66 0.42 -0.03 -9.17
C THR A 66 -0.92 0.65 -8.86
N LYS A 67 -0.87 1.84 -8.24
CA LYS A 67 -2.04 2.70 -8.02
C LYS A 67 -1.94 3.95 -8.89
N SER A 68 -3.04 4.34 -9.51
CA SER A 68 -3.14 5.55 -10.34
C SER A 68 -3.65 6.73 -9.53
N THR A 69 -3.24 7.94 -9.93
CA THR A 69 -3.78 9.19 -9.38
C THR A 69 -5.02 9.61 -10.16
N ASN A 70 -5.78 10.59 -9.63
CA ASN A 70 -6.84 11.24 -10.39
C ASN A 70 -6.27 12.17 -11.49
N ASN A 71 -7.10 12.54 -12.47
CA ASN A 71 -6.74 13.49 -13.51
C ASN A 71 -6.97 14.93 -13.04
N THR A 72 -5.92 15.76 -13.07
CA THR A 72 -5.98 17.18 -12.71
C THR A 72 -4.84 17.95 -13.42
N GLY A 73 -4.79 19.29 -13.27
CA GLY A 73 -3.70 20.14 -13.76
C GLY A 73 -3.95 20.85 -15.10
N ALA A 74 -5.16 20.77 -15.65
CA ALA A 74 -5.54 21.55 -16.84
C ALA A 74 -5.54 23.05 -16.52
N HIS A 75 -4.86 23.84 -17.35
CA HIS A 75 -4.79 25.29 -17.23
C HIS A 75 -4.52 25.95 -18.60
N THR A 76 -4.71 27.27 -18.68
CA THR A 76 -4.52 28.08 -19.90
C THR A 76 -3.48 29.16 -19.69
N HIS A 77 -2.82 29.60 -20.77
CA HIS A 77 -1.89 30.74 -20.77
C HIS A 77 -2.44 31.90 -21.61
N SER A 78 -2.00 33.13 -21.30
CA SER A 78 -2.27 34.33 -22.09
C SER A 78 -1.02 34.74 -22.86
N LEU A 79 -1.17 35.25 -24.09
CA LEU A 79 -0.06 35.65 -24.96
C LEU A 79 -0.25 37.09 -25.46
N SER A 80 0.82 37.89 -25.43
CA SER A 80 0.88 39.22 -26.04
C SER A 80 2.28 39.45 -26.62
N GLY A 81 2.38 40.12 -27.77
CA GLY A 81 3.67 40.44 -28.39
C GLY A 81 3.52 41.36 -29.59
N SER A 82 4.65 41.74 -30.18
CA SER A 82 4.74 42.60 -31.36
C SER A 82 5.45 41.86 -32.50
N THR A 83 5.08 42.15 -33.75
CA THR A 83 5.76 41.61 -34.94
C THR A 83 7.00 42.43 -35.29
N GLY A 84 7.91 41.86 -36.09
CA GLY A 84 9.03 42.60 -36.68
C GLY A 84 8.57 43.65 -37.71
N SER A 85 9.42 44.63 -38.02
CA SER A 85 9.15 45.67 -39.02
C SER A 85 9.36 45.13 -40.44
N ALA A 86 8.35 45.25 -41.31
CA ALA A 86 8.37 44.82 -42.71
C ALA A 86 7.36 45.63 -43.55
N GLY A 87 7.33 45.39 -44.86
CA GLY A 87 6.33 45.99 -45.77
C GLY A 87 6.75 47.27 -46.49
N VAL A 88 8.02 47.64 -46.44
CA VAL A 88 8.56 48.77 -47.23
C VAL A 88 8.45 48.43 -48.72
N HIS A 89 7.70 49.23 -49.47
CA HIS A 89 7.57 49.11 -50.91
C HIS A 89 7.32 50.49 -51.56
N THR A 90 7.46 50.56 -52.88
CA THR A 90 7.14 51.74 -53.69
C THR A 90 6.23 51.36 -54.85
N HIS A 91 5.39 52.29 -55.29
CA HIS A 91 4.59 52.13 -56.51
C HIS A 91 5.20 52.97 -57.64
N GLY A 92 5.32 52.38 -58.83
CA GLY A 92 5.68 53.10 -60.05
C GLY A 92 4.43 53.66 -60.72
N ASN A 93 4.35 54.98 -60.89
CA ASN A 93 3.28 55.60 -61.69
C ASN A 93 3.66 55.51 -63.17
N GLY A 94 3.10 54.54 -63.89
CA GLY A 94 3.30 54.39 -65.33
C GLY A 94 2.43 55.35 -66.13
N ILE A 95 2.98 56.48 -66.58
CA ILE A 95 2.30 57.37 -67.53
C ILE A 95 2.57 56.86 -68.94
N ARG A 96 1.58 56.20 -69.58
CA ARG A 96 1.65 55.80 -70.99
C ARG A 96 0.81 56.77 -71.82
N TRP A 97 1.46 57.59 -72.65
CA TRP A 97 0.80 58.52 -73.56
C TRP A 97 0.53 57.86 -74.93
N PRO A 98 -0.73 57.58 -75.33
CA PRO A 98 -1.07 57.37 -76.72
C PRO A 98 -1.23 58.75 -77.38
N GLY A 99 -0.64 58.90 -78.56
CA GLY A 99 -0.37 60.21 -79.17
C GLY A 99 -1.58 61.10 -79.46
N GLY A 100 -1.29 62.41 -79.45
CA GLY A 100 -1.93 63.40 -80.32
C GLY A 100 -2.82 64.45 -79.65
N GLY A 101 -2.23 65.61 -79.33
CA GLY A 101 -2.94 66.90 -79.30
C GLY A 101 -3.55 67.35 -77.98
N GLY A 102 -2.73 67.95 -77.10
CA GLY A 102 -3.19 68.72 -75.93
C GLY A 102 -2.53 68.28 -74.62
N SER A 103 -1.45 68.95 -74.23
CA SER A 103 -0.68 68.64 -73.02
C SER A 103 -1.40 69.17 -71.77
N ALA A 104 -2.25 68.34 -71.15
CA ALA A 104 -2.75 68.58 -69.79
C ALA A 104 -2.33 67.41 -68.89
N LEU A 105 -1.39 67.67 -67.98
CA LEU A 105 -1.09 66.78 -66.87
C LEU A 105 -2.23 66.92 -65.85
N ALA A 106 -3.17 65.96 -65.86
CA ALA A 106 -4.26 65.92 -64.90
C ALA A 106 -3.89 64.93 -63.78
N PHE A 107 -3.71 65.44 -62.56
CA PHE A 107 -3.52 64.59 -61.37
C PHE A 107 -4.80 64.62 -60.54
N TYR A 108 -5.27 63.44 -60.14
CA TYR A 108 -6.46 63.27 -59.30
C TYR A 108 -6.02 63.19 -57.84
N ASP A 109 -6.22 64.27 -57.10
CA ASP A 109 -6.02 64.32 -55.65
C ASP A 109 -7.39 64.25 -54.97
N GLY A 110 -7.98 63.03 -54.95
CA GLY A 110 -9.11 62.57 -54.11
C GLY A 110 -10.26 63.52 -53.72
N GLY A 111 -10.42 64.64 -54.40
CA GLY A 111 -11.34 65.74 -54.08
C GLY A 111 -11.49 66.76 -55.22
N GLY A 112 -10.74 66.62 -56.32
CA GLY A 112 -10.91 67.38 -57.56
C GLY A 112 -9.72 67.22 -58.52
N PHE A 113 -9.92 67.56 -59.80
CA PHE A 113 -8.84 67.70 -60.77
C PHE A 113 -8.22 69.10 -60.65
N THR A 114 -6.97 69.19 -60.21
CA THR A 114 -6.21 70.44 -60.23
C THR A 114 -5.51 70.56 -61.58
N TYR A 115 -6.04 71.42 -62.46
CA TYR A 115 -5.45 71.69 -63.76
C TYR A 115 -4.22 72.57 -63.61
N VAL A 116 -3.03 72.03 -63.87
CA VAL A 116 -1.83 72.87 -64.08
C VAL A 116 -1.85 73.33 -65.54
N GLN A 117 -2.54 74.44 -65.80
CA GLN A 117 -2.45 75.09 -67.10
C GLN A 117 -1.10 75.80 -67.20
N ASN A 118 -0.33 75.43 -68.23
CA ASN A 118 0.99 75.95 -68.56
C ASN A 118 2.17 75.39 -67.73
N SER A 119 2.38 74.07 -67.78
CA SER A 119 3.67 73.48 -67.42
C SER A 119 4.28 72.75 -68.62
N GLN A 120 5.20 73.42 -69.30
CA GLN A 120 6.08 72.82 -70.30
C GLN A 120 7.08 71.92 -69.57
N TYR A 121 6.78 70.62 -69.41
CA TYR A 121 7.72 69.67 -68.81
C TYR A 121 8.10 68.55 -69.79
N GLN A 122 9.30 68.69 -70.35
CA GLN A 122 10.06 67.63 -71.00
C GLN A 122 10.73 66.79 -69.90
N VAL A 123 10.51 65.48 -69.90
CA VAL A 123 11.32 64.53 -69.12
C VAL A 123 12.60 64.27 -69.93
N SER A 124 13.66 65.03 -69.67
CA SER A 124 15.00 64.81 -70.26
C SER A 124 15.80 63.85 -69.38
N PRO A 125 16.46 62.81 -69.94
CA PRO A 125 17.53 62.10 -69.25
C PRO A 125 18.76 63.02 -69.20
N GLU A 126 19.21 63.32 -67.99
CA GLU A 126 20.52 63.90 -67.66
C GLU A 126 21.10 64.89 -68.69
N THR A 127 20.46 66.03 -68.94
CA THR A 127 21.14 67.30 -69.31
C THR A 127 20.09 68.37 -69.58
N SER A 128 19.80 69.24 -68.62
CA SER A 128 19.64 70.68 -68.90
C SER A 128 19.49 71.52 -67.63
N SER A 129 20.24 72.61 -67.61
CA SER A 129 20.39 73.63 -66.59
C SER A 129 19.21 74.62 -66.59
N TYR A 130 18.17 74.34 -65.80
CA TYR A 130 17.21 75.35 -65.34
C TYR A 130 16.63 74.93 -63.98
N ARG A 131 16.53 75.84 -63.01
CA ARG A 131 16.09 75.54 -61.63
C ARG A 131 14.66 75.00 -61.63
N SER A 132 14.54 73.68 -61.74
CA SER A 132 13.29 72.96 -61.59
C SER A 132 12.89 72.97 -60.12
N TYR A 133 11.75 73.60 -59.81
CA TYR A 133 11.09 73.44 -58.53
C TYR A 133 10.46 72.04 -58.53
N TYR A 134 11.19 71.07 -57.96
CA TYR A 134 10.68 69.71 -57.80
C TYR A 134 9.59 69.70 -56.71
N GLN A 135 8.34 69.90 -57.11
CA GLN A 135 7.20 69.70 -56.22
C GLN A 135 6.92 68.20 -56.12
N ARG A 136 7.35 67.59 -55.01
CA ARG A 136 6.97 66.20 -54.68
C ARG A 136 5.52 66.20 -54.21
N ILE A 137 4.64 65.60 -55.01
CA ILE A 137 3.27 65.32 -54.60
C ILE A 137 3.29 63.96 -53.89
N GLN A 138 2.96 63.94 -52.61
CA GLN A 138 2.75 62.70 -51.87
C GLN A 138 1.34 62.19 -52.13
N THR A 139 1.18 60.88 -52.26
CA THR A 139 -0.15 60.26 -52.28
C THR A 139 -0.82 60.44 -50.90
N GLN A 140 -2.15 60.37 -50.87
CA GLN A 140 -2.89 60.34 -49.60
C GLN A 140 -2.53 59.07 -48.79
N SER A 141 -2.74 59.11 -47.48
CA SER A 141 -2.50 57.96 -46.59
C SER A 141 -3.46 56.82 -46.91
N ALA A 142 -2.93 55.64 -47.18
CA ALA A 142 -3.68 54.43 -47.49
C ALA A 142 -2.92 53.19 -47.01
N GLY A 143 -3.60 52.03 -46.98
CA GLY A 143 -2.96 50.74 -46.69
C GLY A 143 -3.05 50.28 -45.22
N ALA A 144 -3.99 50.81 -44.43
CA ALA A 144 -4.32 50.20 -43.14
C ALA A 144 -4.82 48.76 -43.37
N HIS A 145 -4.12 47.79 -42.80
CA HIS A 145 -4.46 46.38 -42.89
C HIS A 145 -4.07 45.67 -41.59
N THR A 146 -4.60 44.47 -41.40
CA THR A 146 -4.28 43.59 -40.27
C THR A 146 -3.81 42.23 -40.78
N HIS A 147 -3.01 41.56 -39.97
CA HIS A 147 -2.62 40.17 -40.21
C HIS A 147 -3.22 39.27 -39.14
N SER A 148 -3.54 38.04 -39.51
CA SER A 148 -3.84 36.97 -38.57
C SER A 148 -2.55 36.25 -38.19
N LEU A 149 -2.35 36.02 -36.90
CA LEU A 149 -1.26 35.19 -36.38
C LEU A 149 -1.86 33.94 -35.75
N SER A 150 -1.37 32.77 -36.18
CA SER A 150 -1.72 31.48 -35.59
C SER A 150 -0.44 30.71 -35.27
N GLY A 151 -0.38 30.08 -34.11
CA GLY A 151 0.73 29.24 -33.71
C GLY A 151 0.32 28.32 -32.56
N THR A 152 1.09 27.25 -32.37
CA THR A 152 0.93 26.33 -31.25
C THR A 152 2.16 26.45 -30.35
N ALA A 153 1.95 26.47 -29.03
CA ALA A 153 3.06 26.45 -28.08
C ALA A 153 3.86 25.15 -28.22
N ALA A 154 5.16 25.20 -27.90
CA ALA A 154 5.99 24.00 -27.83
C ALA A 154 5.53 23.08 -26.68
N SER A 155 5.75 21.77 -26.83
CA SER A 155 5.41 20.77 -25.80
C SER A 155 6.23 20.99 -24.51
N SER A 156 5.55 21.12 -23.37
CA SER A 156 6.14 21.26 -22.04
C SER A 156 5.18 20.71 -20.97
N GLY A 157 5.63 20.59 -19.72
CA GLY A 157 4.78 20.19 -18.58
C GLY A 157 4.91 18.74 -18.12
N ALA A 158 5.85 17.97 -18.67
CA ALA A 158 6.19 16.65 -18.14
C ALA A 158 6.80 16.79 -16.73
N HIS A 159 6.14 16.24 -15.72
CA HIS A 159 6.58 16.27 -14.33
C HIS A 159 6.11 15.02 -13.59
N ALA A 160 6.72 14.73 -12.45
CA ALA A 160 6.35 13.64 -11.56
C ALA A 160 6.20 14.16 -10.12
N HIS A 161 5.40 13.46 -9.32
CA HIS A 161 5.20 13.75 -7.90
C HIS A 161 5.74 12.61 -7.04
N THR A 162 6.20 12.94 -5.84
CA THR A 162 6.58 11.96 -4.81
C THR A 162 5.47 11.86 -3.78
N VAL A 163 5.04 10.64 -3.44
CA VAL A 163 3.99 10.39 -2.44
C VAL A 163 4.55 9.51 -1.31
N GLY A 164 4.57 10.05 -0.08
CA GLY A 164 4.89 9.28 1.12
C GLY A 164 3.67 8.48 1.61
N ILE A 165 3.80 7.16 1.75
CA ILE A 165 2.70 6.28 2.21
C ILE A 165 2.76 6.04 3.73
N GLY A 166 3.95 5.76 4.27
CA GLY A 166 4.18 5.52 5.69
C GLY A 166 4.16 4.05 6.11
N ALA A 167 4.47 3.80 7.38
CA ALA A 167 4.50 2.47 7.99
C ALA A 167 3.15 2.14 8.64
N HIS A 168 2.82 0.85 8.74
CA HIS A 168 1.64 0.38 9.45
C HIS A 168 1.89 -0.99 10.10
N THR A 169 1.05 -1.34 11.07
CA THR A 169 1.06 -2.62 11.78
C THR A 169 -0.36 -3.16 11.88
N HIS A 170 -0.48 -4.48 12.05
CA HIS A 170 -1.75 -5.17 12.26
C HIS A 170 -1.73 -5.89 13.61
N SER A 171 -2.91 -6.11 14.19
CA SER A 171 -3.09 -7.01 15.32
C SER A 171 -3.74 -8.31 14.86
N VAL A 172 -3.39 -9.43 15.49
CA VAL A 172 -3.96 -10.75 15.21
C VAL A 172 -4.37 -11.39 16.53
N ALA A 173 -5.65 -11.72 16.67
CA ALA A 173 -6.14 -12.46 17.83
C ALA A 173 -5.85 -13.96 17.65
N ILE A 174 -5.13 -14.58 18.61
CA ILE A 174 -4.77 -16.01 18.57
C ILE A 174 -5.85 -16.89 19.21
N GLY A 175 -6.46 -16.42 20.31
CA GLY A 175 -7.50 -17.16 21.05
C GLY A 175 -6.96 -18.13 22.10
N SER A 176 -7.88 -18.80 22.80
CA SER A 176 -7.59 -19.78 23.85
C SER A 176 -7.37 -21.18 23.29
N HIS A 177 -6.50 -21.96 23.91
CA HIS A 177 -6.29 -23.38 23.61
C HIS A 177 -6.00 -24.16 24.90
N GLY A 178 -5.92 -25.49 24.82
CA GLY A 178 -5.66 -26.37 25.96
C GLY A 178 -4.88 -27.62 25.57
N HIS A 179 -4.57 -28.45 26.57
CA HIS A 179 -3.81 -29.68 26.41
C HIS A 179 -4.45 -30.84 27.17
N THR A 180 -4.31 -32.04 26.64
CA THR A 180 -4.61 -33.28 27.38
C THR A 180 -3.40 -33.68 28.21
N ILE A 181 -3.62 -33.94 29.50
CA ILE A 181 -2.57 -34.38 30.43
C ILE A 181 -2.83 -35.83 30.82
N THR A 182 -1.78 -36.66 30.81
CA THR A 182 -1.81 -38.05 31.28
C THR A 182 -0.78 -38.22 32.39
N VAL A 183 -1.19 -38.78 33.52
CA VAL A 183 -0.31 -39.16 34.62
C VAL A 183 -0.15 -40.67 34.59
N ASN A 184 1.07 -41.14 34.32
CA ASN A 184 1.36 -42.57 34.26
C ASN A 184 1.32 -43.20 35.66
N ALA A 185 0.93 -44.47 35.73
CA ALA A 185 0.96 -45.23 36.98
C ALA A 185 2.40 -45.32 37.52
N ALA A 186 2.55 -45.18 38.83
CA ALA A 186 3.82 -45.31 39.54
C ALA A 186 3.63 -46.13 40.82
N GLY A 187 4.53 -47.09 41.05
CA GLY A 187 4.48 -47.96 42.22
C GLY A 187 4.88 -49.40 41.90
N ASN A 188 4.78 -50.26 42.92
CA ASN A 188 5.02 -51.70 42.82
C ASN A 188 3.69 -52.46 42.73
N ALA A 189 3.75 -53.78 42.59
CA ALA A 189 2.56 -54.65 42.56
C ALA A 189 1.80 -54.71 43.90
N GLU A 190 2.50 -54.50 45.03
CA GLU A 190 1.93 -54.50 46.39
C GLU A 190 2.34 -53.24 47.16
N ASN A 191 1.46 -52.74 48.02
CA ASN A 191 1.74 -51.69 48.98
C ASN A 191 2.31 -52.27 50.28
N THR A 192 3.64 -52.16 50.45
CA THR A 192 4.35 -52.77 51.57
C THR A 192 4.90 -51.74 52.55
N VAL A 193 4.85 -52.05 53.85
CA VAL A 193 5.74 -51.45 54.85
C VAL A 193 7.01 -52.28 54.97
N LYS A 194 8.07 -51.74 55.60
CA LYS A 194 9.25 -52.55 55.95
C LYS A 194 8.82 -53.75 56.79
N ASN A 195 9.14 -54.96 56.34
CA ASN A 195 8.73 -56.21 56.96
C ASN A 195 9.85 -57.27 56.87
N ILE A 196 9.72 -58.35 57.65
CA ILE A 196 10.62 -59.51 57.64
C ILE A 196 9.75 -60.76 57.53
N ALA A 197 10.13 -61.68 56.65
CA ALA A 197 9.39 -62.91 56.44
C ALA A 197 9.61 -63.91 57.59
N PHE A 198 8.51 -64.42 58.15
CA PHE A 198 8.49 -65.53 59.12
C PHE A 198 7.49 -66.60 58.66
N ASN A 199 7.78 -67.86 58.99
CA ASN A 199 6.82 -68.93 58.81
C ASN A 199 5.81 -68.93 59.96
N TYR A 200 4.55 -68.64 59.65
CA TYR A 200 3.47 -68.81 60.62
C TYR A 200 3.16 -70.30 60.79
N ILE A 201 3.20 -70.76 62.04
CA ILE A 201 2.87 -72.14 62.43
C ILE A 201 1.82 -72.12 63.54
N VAL A 202 1.01 -73.17 63.62
CA VAL A 202 0.00 -73.36 64.68
C VAL A 202 0.18 -74.72 65.34
N ARG A 203 -0.02 -74.77 66.67
CA ARG A 203 0.05 -76.01 67.44
C ARG A 203 -1.26 -76.79 67.28
N LEU A 204 -1.16 -78.10 67.04
CA LEU A 204 -2.31 -78.95 66.71
C LEU A 204 -3.12 -79.47 67.92
N ALA A 205 -2.59 -79.44 69.15
CA ALA A 205 -3.14 -80.15 70.32
C ALA A 205 -4.64 -79.95 70.63
#